data_AF-A0A4Q6GJ98-F1
#
_entry.id   AF-A0A4Q6GJ98-F1
#
_cell.length_a   1.000
_cell.length_b   1.000
_cell.length_c   1.000
_cell.angle_alpha   90.00
_cell.angle_beta   90.00
_cell.angle_gamma   90.00
#
_symmetry.space_group_name_H-M   'P 1'
#
loop_
_entity.id
_entity.type
_entity.pdbx_description
1 polymer ?
#
loop_
_entity_poly.entity_id
_entity_poly.type
_entity_poly.pdbx_seq_one_letter_code
_entity_poly.pdbx_strand_id
1 'polypeptide(L)'
;SALAEPQYRAALTQVAARLVDHAEPYYDSAREGVAALPLRSAWAIASARNVYRQIGIEVKRRGPRAWDRRTGTGKAAKLWLLAKGAGSALGSRFSERDPAARPASLWQRPGASADVPHAAHAELA
;
A
#
# COMPACT_ATOMS: atom_id res chain seq x y z
N SER A 1 27.21 2.89 -0.98
CA SER A 1 26.66 4.23 -0.69
C SER A 1 26.77 4.49 0.81
N ALA A 2 27.09 5.73 1.22
CA ALA A 2 27.36 6.07 2.63
C ALA A 2 26.22 5.69 3.60
N LEU A 3 24.96 5.74 3.12
CA LEU A 3 23.78 5.34 3.91
C LEU A 3 23.78 3.86 4.34
N ALA A 4 24.55 2.97 3.69
CA ALA A 4 24.60 1.56 4.06
C ALA A 4 25.51 1.28 5.28
N GLU A 5 26.27 2.27 5.75
CA GLU A 5 27.17 2.14 6.88
C GLU A 5 26.41 1.81 8.18
N PRO A 6 26.95 0.93 9.05
CA PRO A 6 26.28 0.48 10.27
C PRO A 6 25.76 1.61 11.17
N GLN A 7 26.49 2.72 11.24
CA GLN A 7 26.18 3.90 12.04
C GLN A 7 24.85 4.57 11.66
N TYR A 8 24.41 4.49 10.40
CA TYR A 8 23.16 5.12 9.94
C TYR A 8 21.94 4.18 10.01
N ARG A 9 22.12 2.89 10.30
CA ARG A 9 21.04 1.89 10.25
C ARG A 9 19.89 2.16 11.23
N ALA A 10 20.19 2.75 12.39
CA ALA A 10 19.17 3.13 13.35
C ALA A 10 18.26 4.25 12.80
N ALA A 11 18.86 5.32 12.27
CA ALA A 11 18.11 6.42 11.66
C ALA A 11 17.30 5.95 10.43
N LEU A 12 17.92 5.12 9.58
CA LEU A 12 17.24 4.51 8.44
C LEU A 12 16.05 3.65 8.84
N THR A 13 16.15 2.91 9.94
CA THR A 13 15.04 2.10 10.47
C THR A 13 13.82 2.98 10.76
N GLN A 14 14.01 4.15 11.36
CA GLN A 14 12.92 5.07 11.68
C GLN A 14 12.28 5.65 10.42
N VAL A 15 13.08 6.02 9.42
CA VAL A 15 12.56 6.49 8.13
C VAL A 15 11.79 5.38 7.41
N ALA A 16 12.36 4.18 7.33
CA ALA A 16 11.72 3.04 6.68
C ALA A 16 10.41 2.66 7.36
N ALA A 17 10.36 2.65 8.70
CA ALA A 17 9.13 2.39 9.44
C ALA A 17 8.03 3.42 9.12
N ARG A 18 8.37 4.72 9.12
CA ARG A 18 7.44 5.79 8.75
C ARG A 18 6.92 5.64 7.31
N LEU A 19 7.78 5.27 6.36
CA LEU A 19 7.36 5.03 4.98
C LEU A 19 6.44 3.82 4.84
N VAL A 20 6.72 2.72 5.55
CA VAL A 20 5.86 1.54 5.59
C VAL A 20 4.50 1.90 6.18
N ASP A 21 4.47 2.65 7.28
CA ASP A 21 3.21 3.08 7.92
C ASP A 21 2.42 4.03 7.03
N HIS A 22 3.11 4.93 6.32
CA HIS A 22 2.47 5.82 5.35
C HIS A 22 1.90 5.07 4.14
N ALA A 23 2.40 3.87 3.82
CA ALA A 23 1.91 3.05 2.73
C ALA A 23 0.63 2.26 3.07
N GLU A 24 0.34 2.00 4.35
CA GLU A 24 -0.81 1.18 4.77
C GLU A 24 -2.16 1.74 4.24
N PRO A 25 -2.46 3.05 4.34
CA PRO A 25 -3.68 3.61 3.76
C PRO A 25 -3.78 3.43 2.24
N TYR A 26 -2.66 3.45 1.52
CA TYR A 26 -2.65 3.20 0.08
C TYR A 26 -2.94 1.74 -0.23
N TYR A 27 -2.41 0.80 0.56
CA TYR A 27 -2.78 -0.60 0.42
C TYR A 27 -4.27 -0.78 0.64
N ASP A 28 -4.87 -0.13 1.63
CA ASP A 28 -6.30 -0.27 1.89
C ASP A 28 -7.17 0.29 0.76
N SER A 29 -6.84 1.50 0.26
CA SER A 29 -7.54 2.08 -0.90
C SER A 29 -7.43 1.23 -2.17
N ALA A 30 -6.33 0.48 -2.35
CA ALA A 30 -6.14 -0.36 -3.53
C ALA A 30 -7.16 -1.51 -3.63
N ARG A 31 -7.85 -1.86 -2.53
CA ARG A 31 -8.87 -2.93 -2.52
C ARG A 31 -10.02 -2.66 -3.49
N GLU A 32 -10.44 -1.40 -3.60
CA GLU A 32 -11.51 -0.97 -4.48
C GLU A 32 -11.11 -1.16 -5.95
N GLY A 33 -9.91 -0.69 -6.31
CA GLY A 33 -9.36 -0.87 -7.66
C GLY A 33 -9.19 -2.35 -8.04
N VAL A 34 -8.86 -3.22 -7.10
CA VAL A 34 -8.78 -4.68 -7.34
C VAL A 34 -10.13 -5.27 -7.76
N ALA A 35 -11.23 -4.80 -7.19
CA ALA A 35 -12.57 -5.29 -7.53
C ALA A 35 -12.98 -4.96 -8.97
N ALA A 36 -12.53 -3.82 -9.49
CA ALA A 36 -12.85 -3.33 -10.84
C ALA A 36 -12.09 -4.04 -11.99
N LEU A 37 -11.10 -4.87 -11.68
CA LEU A 37 -10.27 -5.52 -12.70
C LEU A 37 -10.87 -6.84 -13.21
N PRO A 38 -10.42 -7.37 -14.36
CA PRO A 38 -10.65 -8.78 -14.72
C PRO A 38 -9.99 -9.72 -13.70
N LEU A 39 -10.58 -10.89 -13.45
CA LEU A 39 -10.18 -11.80 -12.36
C LEU A 39 -8.68 -12.14 -12.33
N ARG A 40 -8.08 -12.44 -13.49
CA ARG A 40 -6.63 -12.73 -13.58
C ARG A 40 -5.77 -11.57 -13.09
N SER A 41 -6.15 -10.34 -13.45
CA SER A 41 -5.43 -9.12 -13.10
C SER A 41 -5.68 -8.76 -11.63
N ALA A 42 -6.92 -8.90 -11.16
CA ALA A 42 -7.28 -8.73 -9.76
C ALA A 42 -6.44 -9.65 -8.85
N TRP A 43 -6.31 -10.93 -9.23
CA TRP A 43 -5.49 -11.90 -8.49
C TRP A 43 -4.00 -11.51 -8.47
N ALA A 44 -3.44 -11.15 -9.62
CA ALA A 44 -2.04 -10.72 -9.72
C ALA A 44 -1.76 -9.49 -8.84
N ILE A 45 -2.62 -8.46 -8.91
CA ILE A 45 -2.47 -7.23 -8.12
C ILE A 45 -2.68 -7.48 -6.62
N ALA A 46 -3.70 -8.26 -6.24
CA ALA A 46 -3.94 -8.62 -4.84
C ALA A 46 -2.75 -9.39 -4.24
N SER A 47 -2.16 -10.29 -5.01
CA SER A 47 -0.98 -11.05 -4.61
C SER A 47 0.25 -10.15 -4.45
N ALA A 48 0.50 -9.27 -5.43
CA ALA A 48 1.58 -8.29 -5.35
C ALA A 48 1.45 -7.41 -4.10
N ARG A 49 0.27 -6.83 -3.87
CA ARG A 49 -0.06 -6.04 -2.66
C ARG A 49 0.30 -6.79 -1.39
N ASN A 50 -0.15 -8.03 -1.26
CA ASN A 50 0.11 -8.88 -0.10
C ASN A 50 1.63 -9.11 0.12
N VAL A 51 2.39 -9.39 -0.95
CA VAL A 51 3.85 -9.58 -0.89
C VAL A 51 4.58 -8.30 -0.49
N TYR A 52 4.28 -7.17 -1.13
CA TYR A 52 4.95 -5.91 -0.83
C TYR A 52 4.68 -5.41 0.59
N ARG A 53 3.44 -5.52 1.05
CA ARG A 53 3.08 -5.21 2.44
C ARG A 53 3.86 -6.08 3.43
N GLN A 54 3.93 -7.38 3.18
CA GLN A 54 4.65 -8.30 4.08
C GLN A 54 6.16 -8.01 4.13
N ILE A 55 6.76 -7.57 3.03
CA ILE A 55 8.17 -7.12 3.04
C ILE A 55 8.33 -5.91 3.96
N GLY A 56 7.43 -4.93 3.91
CA GLY A 56 7.43 -3.78 4.81
C GLY A 56 7.34 -4.18 6.29
N ILE A 57 6.44 -5.12 6.62
CA ILE A 57 6.31 -5.68 7.97
C ILE A 57 7.62 -6.35 8.41
N GLU A 58 8.26 -7.13 7.54
CA GLU A 58 9.53 -7.80 7.85
C GLU A 58 10.68 -6.79 8.04
N VAL A 59 10.72 -5.71 7.26
CA VAL A 59 11.67 -4.61 7.45
C VAL A 59 11.48 -3.99 8.84
N LYS A 60 10.24 -3.65 9.21
CA LYS A 60 9.92 -3.13 10.55
C LYS A 60 10.34 -4.10 11.65
N ARG A 61 10.07 -5.40 11.48
CA ARG A 61 10.42 -6.46 12.45
C ARG A 61 11.93 -6.62 12.65
N ARG A 62 12.72 -6.52 11.58
CA ARG A 62 14.18 -6.67 11.64
C ARG A 62 14.90 -5.43 12.16
N GLY A 63 14.28 -4.25 12.00
CA GLY A 63 14.87 -2.99 12.42
C GLY A 63 16.24 -2.75 11.77
N PRO A 64 17.29 -2.39 12.53
CA PRO A 64 18.62 -2.13 11.98
C PRO A 64 19.22 -3.31 11.20
N ARG A 65 18.82 -4.54 11.53
CA ARG A 65 19.27 -5.76 10.85
C ARG A 65 18.62 -5.99 9.48
N ALA A 66 17.64 -5.16 9.09
CA ALA A 66 17.03 -5.25 7.76
C ALA A 66 18.01 -5.00 6.62
N TRP A 67 19.15 -4.34 6.91
CA TRP A 67 20.23 -4.03 5.98
C TRP A 67 21.40 -5.03 5.99
N ASP A 68 21.41 -6.03 6.87
CA ASP A 68 22.47 -7.07 6.88
C ASP A 68 22.42 -7.92 5.61
N ARG A 69 21.22 -8.14 5.09
CA ARG A 69 20.95 -8.87 3.85
C ARG A 69 19.63 -8.40 3.27
N ARG A 70 19.41 -8.66 1.98
CA ARG A 70 18.14 -8.33 1.31
C ARG A 70 16.96 -8.89 2.11
N THR A 71 16.10 -7.98 2.57
CA THR A 71 14.88 -8.36 3.26
C THR A 71 13.85 -8.89 2.26
N GLY A 72 13.15 -9.95 2.64
CA GLY A 72 12.20 -10.62 1.77
C GLY A 72 11.34 -11.60 2.56
N THR A 73 10.31 -12.09 1.89
CA THR A 73 9.40 -13.11 2.43
C THR A 73 9.90 -14.51 2.11
N GLY A 74 9.72 -15.43 3.07
CA GLY A 74 10.00 -16.85 2.87
C GLY A 74 9.10 -17.47 1.79
N LYS A 75 9.51 -18.63 1.23
CA LYS A 75 8.76 -19.30 0.15
C LYS A 75 7.32 -19.66 0.57
N ALA A 76 7.12 -20.17 1.78
CA ALA A 76 5.80 -20.48 2.33
C ALA A 76 4.92 -19.23 2.51
N ALA A 77 5.52 -18.11 2.96
CA ALA A 77 4.82 -16.84 3.07
C ALA A 77 4.35 -16.35 1.69
N LYS A 78 5.18 -16.45 0.65
CA LYS A 78 4.77 -16.10 -0.73
C LYS A 78 3.60 -16.96 -1.21
N LEU A 79 3.64 -18.28 -0.96
CA LEU A 79 2.58 -19.19 -1.36
C LEU A 79 1.25 -18.88 -0.65
N TRP A 80 1.29 -18.62 0.66
CA TRP A 80 0.11 -18.18 1.42
C TRP A 80 -0.43 -16.83 0.94
N LEU A 81 0.44 -15.87 0.61
CA LEU A 81 0.03 -14.56 0.10
C LEU A 81 -0.61 -14.65 -1.30
N LEU A 82 -0.16 -15.58 -2.14
CA LEU A 82 -0.79 -15.91 -3.43
C LEU A 82 -2.19 -16.51 -3.23
N ALA A 83 -2.34 -17.46 -2.30
CA ALA A 83 -3.62 -18.05 -1.95
C ALA A 83 -4.61 -17.00 -1.38
N LYS A 84 -4.12 -16.11 -0.51
CA LYS A 84 -4.89 -14.96 0.00
C LYS A 84 -5.29 -13.99 -1.11
N GLY A 85 -4.40 -13.76 -2.09
CA GLY A 85 -4.68 -12.96 -3.27
C GLY A 85 -5.82 -13.56 -4.11
N ALA A 86 -5.81 -14.88 -4.29
CA ALA A 86 -6.86 -15.60 -5.03
C ALA A 86 -8.21 -15.47 -4.31
N GLY A 87 -8.25 -15.71 -2.99
CA GLY A 87 -9.47 -15.53 -2.19
C GLY A 87 -10.01 -14.10 -2.22
N SER A 88 -9.13 -13.09 -2.20
CA SER A 88 -9.55 -11.68 -2.30
C SER A 88 -10.15 -11.34 -3.67
N ALA A 89 -9.56 -11.85 -4.76
CA ALA A 89 -10.02 -11.60 -6.13
C ALA A 89 -11.31 -12.34 -6.47
N LEU A 90 -11.52 -13.53 -5.89
CA LEU A 90 -12.78 -14.26 -5.98
C LEU A 90 -13.86 -13.59 -5.13
N GLY A 91 -13.56 -13.23 -3.88
CA GLY A 91 -14.49 -12.54 -2.98
C GLY A 91 -14.92 -11.17 -3.50
N SER A 92 -14.06 -10.46 -4.25
CA SER A 92 -14.43 -9.18 -4.86
C SER A 92 -15.51 -9.31 -5.94
N ARG A 93 -15.77 -10.50 -6.49
CA ARG A 93 -16.85 -10.74 -7.48
C ARG A 93 -18.24 -10.73 -6.86
N PHE A 94 -18.33 -11.10 -5.59
CA PHE A 94 -19.59 -11.18 -4.85
C PHE A 94 -19.81 -9.95 -3.98
N SER A 95 -18.89 -8.98 -4.03
CA SER A 95 -19.01 -7.73 -3.30
C SER A 95 -19.64 -6.68 -4.23
N GLU A 96 -20.96 -6.49 -4.14
CA GLU A 96 -21.66 -5.31 -4.66
C GLU A 96 -21.36 -4.08 -3.79
N ARG A 97 -20.08 -3.82 -3.50
CA ARG A 97 -19.69 -2.61 -2.78
C ARG A 97 -19.62 -1.48 -3.77
N ASP A 98 -20.53 -0.52 -3.60
CA ASP A 98 -20.42 0.81 -4.18
C ASP A 98 -19.00 1.34 -3.87
N PRO A 99 -18.20 1.74 -4.88
CA PRO A 99 -16.83 2.17 -4.64
C PRO A 99 -16.85 3.36 -3.69
N ALA A 100 -16.39 3.15 -2.45
CA ALA A 100 -16.27 4.21 -1.48
C ALA A 100 -15.35 5.30 -2.06
N ALA A 101 -15.70 6.57 -1.82
CA ALA A 101 -14.89 7.67 -2.29
C ALA A 101 -13.48 7.56 -1.69
N ARG A 102 -12.46 7.53 -2.54
CA ARG A 102 -11.06 7.45 -2.12
C ARG A 102 -10.76 8.59 -1.13
N PRO A 103 -10.16 8.32 0.04
CA PRO A 103 -9.93 9.35 1.05
C PRO A 103 -9.13 10.54 0.51
N ALA A 104 -9.60 11.76 0.77
CA ALA A 104 -8.97 13.01 0.30
C ALA A 104 -7.56 13.26 0.89
N SER A 105 -7.23 12.60 2.00
CA SER A 105 -5.91 12.66 2.63
C SER A 105 -4.82 11.89 1.88
N LEU A 106 -5.20 10.99 0.95
CA LEU A 106 -4.25 10.29 0.09
C LEU A 106 -3.84 11.20 -1.06
N TRP A 107 -2.66 10.94 -1.62
CA TRP A 107 -2.22 11.65 -2.82
C TRP A 107 -3.27 11.55 -3.94
N GLN A 108 -3.68 12.71 -4.44
CA GLN A 108 -4.59 12.87 -5.56
C GLN A 108 -3.80 13.28 -6.80
N ARG A 109 -4.22 12.76 -7.96
CA ARG A 109 -3.62 13.16 -9.22
C ARG A 109 -3.94 14.65 -9.48
N PRO A 110 -2.94 15.49 -9.81
CA PRO A 110 -3.20 16.85 -10.26
C PRO A 110 -4.20 16.86 -11.42
N GLY A 111 -5.31 17.58 -11.27
CA GLY A 111 -6.41 17.65 -12.24
C GLY A 111 -7.66 16.83 -11.89
N ALA A 112 -7.60 15.88 -10.94
CA ALA A 112 -8.79 15.17 -10.47
C ALA A 112 -9.66 16.01 -9.50
N SER A 113 -9.07 17.07 -8.92
CA SER A 113 -9.74 17.98 -7.96
C SER A 113 -10.38 19.20 -8.61
N ALA A 114 -10.22 19.39 -9.92
CA ALA A 114 -10.66 20.59 -10.63
C ALA A 114 -12.19 20.66 -10.87
N ASP A 115 -12.92 19.59 -10.55
CA ASP A 115 -14.39 19.54 -10.61
C ASP A 115 -15.07 19.80 -9.25
N VAL A 116 -14.35 20.31 -8.24
CA VAL A 116 -15.00 20.86 -7.04
C VAL A 116 -15.36 22.32 -7.35
N PRO A 117 -16.65 22.69 -7.50
CA PRO A 117 -17.02 24.08 -7.67
C PRO A 117 -16.54 24.85 -6.43
N HIS A 118 -15.64 25.82 -6.63
CA HIS A 118 -15.25 26.75 -5.59
C HIS A 118 -16.40 27.74 -5.36
N ALA A 119 -17.47 27.27 -4.72
CA ALA A 119 -18.57 28.11 -4.30
C ALA A 119 -18.27 28.69 -2.91
N ALA A 120 -18.13 30.02 -2.91
CA ALA A 120 -18.34 30.94 -1.78
C ALA A 120 -17.31 30.94 -0.63
N HIS A 121 -16.16 31.59 -0.88
CA HIS A 121 -15.58 32.54 0.08
C HIS A 121 -15.85 33.97 -0.40
N ALA A 122 -17.12 34.36 -0.42
CA ALA A 122 -17.53 35.74 -0.58
C ALA A 122 -18.68 35.98 0.38
N GLU A 123 -18.34 36.40 1.59
CA GLU A 123 -19.01 37.48 2.32
C GLU A 123 -18.26 37.69 3.64
N LEU A 124 -17.60 38.84 3.74
CA LEU A 124 -17.45 39.67 4.93
C LEU A 124 -16.87 41.01 4.39
N ALA A 125 -17.79 41.87 3.96
CA ALA A 125 -17.59 43.31 3.87
C ALA A 125 -18.37 43.94 5.03
#